data_AF-A0A7S2LJ13-F1
#
_entry.id   AF-A0A7S2LJ13-F1
#
_cell.length_a   1.000
_cell.length_b   1.000
_cell.length_c   1.000
_cell.angle_alpha   90.00
_cell.angle_beta   90.00
_cell.angle_gamma   90.00
#
_symmetry.space_group_name_H-M   'P 1'
#
loop_
_entity.id
_entity.type
_entity.pdbx_description
1 polymer ?
#
loop_
_entity_poly.entity_id
_entity_poly.type
_entity_poly.pdbx_seq_one_letter_code
_entity_poly.pdbx_strand_id
1 'polypeptide(L)'
;KQTINELQLSNGALISISSNGKSKGAGLKKKEVSKKPHKSGMFQPFPALAKPDYARLVQKTKAKANMKSSMSYADLNNIASAMHKVEPQKEGRIKRVYLCADSAQKFQTRAMKKSGEVDKKIGLLFGTVHKERENPAKLARTSLSSTTEAVKMCEVIKVQALYQLSSPSLEPAETQRAIKLAKKLELSVVGCIYSYDGTTRAEGDVIHGTDVVNAARLQTENMRATKSDKFIVLPMEAQSGATEAFQL
;
A
#
# COMPACT_ATOMS: atom_id res chain seq x y z
N LYS A 1 -25.64 13.29 -5.74
CA LYS A 1 -24.56 12.37 -6.16
C LYS A 1 -23.54 13.23 -6.89
N GLN A 2 -22.38 13.51 -6.30
CA GLN A 2 -21.38 14.38 -6.91
C GLN A 2 -20.41 13.55 -7.77
N THR A 3 -20.08 14.05 -8.96
CA THR A 3 -19.11 13.42 -9.86
C THR A 3 -17.68 13.74 -9.43
N ILE A 4 -16.70 12.93 -9.85
CA ILE A 4 -15.27 13.10 -9.50
C ILE A 4 -14.74 14.51 -9.85
N ASN A 5 -15.29 15.12 -10.91
CA ASN A 5 -14.91 16.47 -11.35
C ASN A 5 -15.43 17.59 -10.42
N GLU A 6 -16.52 17.35 -9.69
CA GLU A 6 -17.10 18.32 -8.74
C GLU A 6 -16.32 18.39 -7.42
N LEU A 7 -15.50 17.39 -7.11
CA LEU A 7 -14.77 17.30 -5.84
C LEU A 7 -13.48 18.16 -5.78
N GLN A 8 -13.12 18.87 -6.86
CA GLN A 8 -11.90 19.72 -6.96
C GLN A 8 -10.64 19.07 -6.35
N LEU A 9 -10.48 17.75 -6.52
CA LEU A 9 -9.36 17.00 -5.96
C LEU A 9 -8.09 17.31 -6.76
N SER A 10 -7.23 18.20 -6.25
CA SER A 10 -5.88 18.39 -6.77
C SER A 10 -4.95 17.25 -6.31
N ASN A 11 -3.95 16.91 -7.13
CA ASN A 11 -2.97 15.84 -6.90
C ASN A 11 -2.55 15.68 -5.41
N GLY A 12 -2.90 14.55 -4.79
CA GLY A 12 -2.57 14.25 -3.38
C GLY A 12 -3.63 14.66 -2.34
N ALA A 13 -4.79 15.16 -2.76
CA ALA A 13 -5.93 15.39 -1.89
C ALA A 13 -6.58 14.07 -1.42
N LEU A 14 -6.86 13.98 -0.12
CA LEU A 14 -7.47 12.82 0.52
C LEU A 14 -8.99 12.92 0.33
N ILE A 15 -9.65 11.85 -0.11
CA ILE A 15 -11.12 11.75 -0.13
C ILE A 15 -11.57 11.44 1.31
N SER A 16 -11.77 12.46 2.14
CA SER A 16 -12.47 12.26 3.41
C SER A 16 -13.97 12.36 3.16
N ILE A 17 -14.64 11.22 3.01
CA ILE A 17 -16.10 11.17 3.07
C ILE A 17 -16.49 11.21 4.55
N SER A 18 -16.32 12.38 5.17
CA SER A 18 -16.92 12.67 6.46
C SER A 18 -18.40 13.00 6.23
N SER A 19 -19.30 12.31 6.94
CA SER A 19 -20.67 12.77 7.06
C SER A 19 -20.68 14.04 7.93
N ASN A 20 -20.93 15.17 7.27
CA ASN A 20 -21.22 16.50 7.82
C ASN A 20 -20.10 17.22 8.61
N GLY A 21 -19.66 18.36 8.06
CA GLY A 21 -18.93 19.39 8.79
C GLY A 21 -18.17 20.34 7.86
N LYS A 22 -18.47 21.63 7.98
CA LYS A 22 -18.09 22.73 7.08
C LYS A 22 -16.57 22.92 6.89
N SER A 23 -16.21 23.38 5.70
CA SER A 23 -14.89 23.83 5.25
C SER A 23 -14.37 25.08 5.96
N LYS A 24 -13.04 25.19 6.15
CA LYS A 24 -12.21 26.41 5.96
C LYS A 24 -10.75 26.00 5.70
N GLY A 25 -10.10 26.63 4.73
CA GLY A 25 -8.77 26.27 4.21
C GLY A 25 -7.59 27.02 4.86
N ALA A 26 -6.37 26.67 4.43
CA ALA A 26 -5.20 27.54 4.40
C ALA A 26 -4.13 26.92 3.48
N GLY A 27 -3.59 27.74 2.58
CA GLY A 27 -2.62 27.33 1.56
C GLY A 27 -1.20 27.23 2.09
N LEU A 28 -0.45 26.26 1.56
CA LEU A 28 0.99 26.14 1.69
C LEU A 28 1.58 25.76 0.32
N LYS A 29 2.37 26.67 -0.25
CA LYS A 29 3.07 26.48 -1.53
C LYS A 29 4.18 25.43 -1.34
N LYS A 30 4.08 24.27 -2.00
CA LYS A 30 5.19 23.29 -2.14
C LYS A 30 5.95 23.56 -3.44
N LYS A 31 7.28 23.63 -3.33
CA LYS A 31 8.25 23.72 -4.45
C LYS A 31 8.02 22.59 -5.45
N GLU A 32 7.78 22.94 -6.71
CA GLU A 32 7.65 22.00 -7.82
C GLU A 32 9.01 21.42 -8.21
N VAL A 33 9.14 20.10 -8.08
CA VAL A 33 10.15 19.32 -8.79
C VAL A 33 9.59 19.05 -10.18
N SER A 34 10.21 19.61 -11.21
CA SER A 34 9.79 19.46 -12.62
C SER A 34 9.75 17.97 -13.01
N LYS A 35 8.55 17.41 -13.13
CA LYS A 35 8.32 16.05 -13.64
C LYS A 35 7.75 16.13 -15.05
N LYS A 36 8.39 15.44 -15.99
CA LYS A 36 7.88 15.26 -17.36
C LYS A 36 6.46 14.67 -17.31
N PRO A 37 5.52 15.14 -18.16
CA PRO A 37 4.14 14.69 -18.12
C PRO A 37 4.05 13.21 -18.52
N HIS A 38 3.48 12.38 -17.64
CA HIS A 38 3.11 11.01 -17.97
C HIS A 38 1.85 11.02 -18.86
N LYS A 39 1.90 10.34 -20.02
CA LYS A 39 0.84 10.29 -21.04
C LYS A 39 -0.42 9.50 -20.65
N SER A 40 -0.66 9.20 -19.37
CA SER A 40 -1.87 8.50 -18.92
C SER A 40 -2.48 9.27 -17.77
N GLY A 41 -3.69 9.82 -17.95
CA GLY A 41 -4.42 10.60 -16.95
C GLY A 41 -4.86 9.84 -15.68
N MET A 42 -4.26 8.70 -15.37
CA MET A 42 -4.45 8.01 -14.09
C MET A 42 -3.51 8.60 -13.04
N PHE A 43 -4.08 9.07 -11.93
CA PHE A 43 -3.32 9.47 -10.74
C PHE A 43 -2.44 8.31 -10.25
N GLN A 44 -1.14 8.55 -10.11
CA GLN A 44 -0.20 7.57 -9.60
C GLN A 44 0.51 8.16 -8.37
N PRO A 45 0.17 7.72 -7.15
CA PRO A 45 0.72 8.29 -5.92
C PRO A 45 2.22 8.01 -5.76
N PHE A 46 2.76 7.05 -6.52
CA PHE A 46 4.19 6.71 -6.50
C PHE A 46 4.80 6.80 -7.91
N PRO A 47 5.02 8.01 -8.45
CA PRO A 47 5.58 8.18 -9.79
C PRO A 47 7.03 7.67 -9.89
N ALA A 48 7.80 7.71 -8.80
CA ALA A 48 9.14 7.14 -8.74
C ALA A 48 9.12 5.59 -8.69
N LEU A 49 8.04 5.00 -8.13
CA LEU A 49 7.83 3.54 -8.06
C LEU A 49 6.93 3.01 -9.18
N ALA A 50 6.67 3.83 -10.20
CA ALA A 50 5.74 3.58 -11.29
C ALA A 50 6.23 2.61 -12.37
N LYS A 51 7.27 1.80 -12.07
CA LYS A 51 7.63 0.75 -13.02
C LYS A 51 6.47 -0.24 -13.10
N PRO A 52 6.06 -0.63 -14.31
CA PRO A 52 4.95 -1.53 -14.51
C PRO A 52 5.21 -2.88 -13.84
N ASP A 53 4.13 -3.49 -13.35
CA ASP A 53 4.14 -4.84 -12.76
C ASP A 53 4.66 -5.88 -13.77
N TYR A 54 5.25 -6.96 -13.27
CA TYR A 54 5.73 -8.08 -14.08
C TYR A 54 4.65 -8.60 -15.02
N ALA A 55 3.43 -8.83 -14.52
CA ALA A 55 2.33 -9.36 -15.33
C ALA A 55 1.99 -8.42 -16.50
N ARG A 56 1.96 -7.10 -16.27
CA ARG A 56 1.72 -6.10 -17.31
C ARG A 56 2.87 -6.00 -18.31
N LEU A 57 4.11 -6.11 -17.83
CA LEU A 57 5.30 -6.14 -18.69
C LEU A 57 5.32 -7.38 -19.59
N VAL A 58 5.03 -8.55 -19.04
CA VAL A 58 4.91 -9.80 -19.79
C VAL A 58 3.82 -9.69 -20.85
N GLN A 59 2.62 -9.20 -20.49
CA GLN A 59 1.52 -8.99 -21.44
C GLN A 59 1.91 -8.02 -22.56
N LYS A 60 2.50 -6.87 -22.22
CA LYS A 60 2.94 -5.86 -23.20
C LYS A 60 4.01 -6.41 -24.14
N THR A 61 4.93 -7.20 -23.63
CA THR A 61 6.02 -7.78 -24.41
C THR A 61 5.51 -8.88 -25.34
N LYS A 62 4.61 -9.75 -24.85
CA LYS A 62 3.90 -10.74 -25.67
C LYS A 62 3.04 -10.10 -26.77
N ALA A 63 2.36 -8.99 -26.47
CA ALA A 63 1.57 -8.25 -27.44
C ALA A 63 2.45 -7.65 -28.56
N LYS A 64 3.65 -7.18 -28.24
CA LYS A 64 4.62 -6.67 -29.23
C LYS A 64 5.27 -7.77 -30.06
N ALA A 65 5.47 -8.95 -29.47
CA ALA A 65 6.14 -10.07 -30.13
C ALA A 65 5.25 -10.85 -31.13
N ASN A 66 4.05 -10.32 -31.48
CA ASN A 66 3.08 -10.93 -32.39
C ASN A 66 2.82 -12.42 -32.06
N MET A 67 2.22 -12.67 -30.88
CA MET A 67 1.70 -13.98 -30.44
C MET A 67 2.66 -15.18 -30.48
N LYS A 68 3.98 -14.99 -30.58
CA LYS A 68 4.92 -16.10 -30.40
C LYS A 68 4.77 -16.67 -28.98
N SER A 69 4.54 -17.99 -28.91
CA SER A 69 4.29 -18.74 -27.68
C SER A 69 5.44 -18.61 -26.65
N SER A 70 6.68 -18.43 -27.13
CA SER A 70 7.87 -18.29 -26.30
C SER A 70 8.44 -16.87 -26.31
N MET A 71 8.83 -16.40 -25.13
CA MET A 71 9.56 -15.14 -24.97
C MET A 71 11.05 -15.38 -25.24
N SER A 72 11.70 -14.48 -25.96
CA SER A 72 13.16 -14.58 -26.16
C SER A 72 13.92 -14.21 -24.88
N TYR A 73 15.19 -14.63 -24.79
CA TYR A 73 16.07 -14.23 -23.69
C TYR A 73 16.23 -12.70 -23.59
N ALA A 74 16.23 -12.02 -24.75
CA ALA A 74 16.27 -10.56 -24.80
C ALA A 74 15.01 -9.93 -24.17
N ASP A 75 13.84 -10.52 -24.41
CA ASP A 75 12.57 -10.05 -23.84
C ASP A 75 12.54 -10.22 -22.32
N LEU A 76 13.03 -11.36 -21.81
CA LEU A 76 13.12 -11.61 -20.37
C LEU A 76 14.07 -10.62 -19.70
N ASN A 77 15.21 -10.32 -20.31
CA ASN A 77 16.16 -9.32 -19.80
C ASN A 77 15.58 -7.89 -19.83
N ASN A 78 14.83 -7.55 -20.88
CA ASN A 78 14.14 -6.26 -20.99
C ASN A 78 13.05 -6.12 -19.92
N ILE A 79 12.27 -7.17 -19.66
CA ILE A 79 11.29 -7.18 -18.55
C ILE A 79 12.02 -7.00 -17.22
N ALA A 80 13.09 -7.77 -16.98
CA ALA A 80 13.79 -7.77 -15.72
C ALA A 80 14.50 -6.44 -15.41
N SER A 81 15.01 -5.73 -16.42
CA SER A 81 15.60 -4.39 -16.29
C SER A 81 14.55 -3.29 -16.13
N ALA A 82 13.36 -3.48 -16.72
CA ALA A 82 12.23 -2.56 -16.59
C ALA A 82 11.48 -2.68 -15.25
N MET A 83 11.86 -3.60 -14.36
CA MET A 83 11.27 -3.79 -13.03
C MET A 83 12.02 -3.03 -11.92
N HIS A 84 11.36 -2.85 -10.78
CA HIS A 84 12.03 -2.42 -9.55
C HIS A 84 12.77 -3.59 -8.93
N LYS A 85 13.97 -3.30 -8.42
CA LYS A 85 14.73 -4.22 -7.60
C LYS A 85 14.40 -3.90 -6.16
N VAL A 86 13.94 -4.91 -5.43
CA VAL A 86 13.59 -4.78 -4.02
C VAL A 86 14.59 -5.54 -3.18
N GLU A 87 15.19 -4.87 -2.20
CA GLU A 87 15.93 -5.55 -1.15
C GLU A 87 14.92 -6.33 -0.27
N PRO A 88 15.06 -7.66 -0.17
CA PRO A 88 14.13 -8.47 0.61
C PRO A 88 14.27 -8.18 2.11
N GLN A 89 13.13 -8.07 2.80
CA GLN A 89 13.08 -8.25 4.25
C GLN A 89 13.10 -9.74 4.59
N LYS A 90 13.57 -10.07 5.80
CA LYS A 90 14.01 -11.43 6.16
C LYS A 90 12.88 -12.46 6.11
N GLU A 91 11.62 -12.12 6.40
CA GLU A 91 10.53 -13.10 6.59
C GLU A 91 9.16 -12.60 6.10
N GLY A 92 8.28 -13.51 5.63
CA GLY A 92 6.90 -13.23 5.20
C GLY A 92 6.60 -13.47 3.71
N ARG A 93 5.31 -13.71 3.36
CA ARG A 93 4.85 -13.81 1.95
C ARG A 93 4.93 -12.46 1.24
N ILE A 94 4.61 -11.40 1.96
CA ILE A 94 4.69 -10.01 1.51
C ILE A 94 5.99 -9.44 2.04
N LYS A 95 6.93 -9.15 1.13
CA LYS A 95 8.29 -8.74 1.52
C LYS A 95 8.45 -7.25 1.73
N ARG A 96 7.49 -6.46 1.24
CA ARG A 96 7.54 -5.00 1.34
C ARG A 96 6.16 -4.38 1.23
N VAL A 97 5.99 -3.29 1.96
CA VAL A 97 4.82 -2.42 1.90
C VAL A 97 5.31 -1.02 1.57
N TYR A 98 4.74 -0.43 0.51
CA TYR A 98 4.93 0.97 0.18
C TYR A 98 3.69 1.74 0.59
N LEU A 99 3.85 2.69 1.51
CA LEU A 99 2.78 3.58 1.96
C LEU A 99 3.08 5.01 1.49
N CYS A 100 2.04 5.73 1.05
CA CYS A 100 2.18 7.13 0.68
C CYS A 100 2.49 7.96 1.93
N ALA A 101 3.63 8.67 1.92
CA ALA A 101 4.09 9.47 3.06
C ALA A 101 3.06 10.51 3.51
N ASP A 102 2.43 11.23 2.56
CA ASP A 102 1.40 12.23 2.89
C ASP A 102 0.17 11.57 3.55
N SER A 103 -0.20 10.34 3.15
CA SER A 103 -1.31 9.61 3.77
C SER A 103 -0.94 9.14 5.17
N ALA A 104 0.26 8.58 5.36
CA ALA A 104 0.77 8.16 6.66
C ALA A 104 0.83 9.33 7.65
N GLN A 105 1.42 10.45 7.24
CA GLN A 105 1.54 11.65 8.06
C GLN A 105 0.17 12.21 8.48
N LYS A 106 -0.82 12.21 7.57
CA LYS A 106 -2.19 12.63 7.90
C LYS A 106 -2.85 11.68 8.89
N PHE A 107 -2.66 10.37 8.74
CA PHE A 107 -3.17 9.39 9.69
C PHE A 107 -2.54 9.58 11.07
N GLN A 108 -1.22 9.79 11.14
CA GLN A 108 -0.48 10.13 12.36
C GLN A 108 -1.02 11.41 13.03
N THR A 109 -1.17 12.48 12.25
CA THR A 109 -1.68 13.76 12.77
C THR A 109 -3.08 13.62 13.37
N ARG A 110 -3.92 12.73 12.82
CA ARG A 110 -5.27 12.45 13.35
C ARG A 110 -5.29 11.50 14.53
N ALA A 111 -4.23 10.72 14.72
CA ALA A 111 -4.03 9.91 15.91
C ALA A 111 -3.57 10.74 17.12
N MET A 112 -3.09 11.96 16.91
CA MET A 112 -2.70 12.87 17.99
C MET A 112 -3.84 13.84 18.32
N LYS A 113 -4.29 13.87 19.57
CA LYS A 113 -5.18 14.93 20.06
C LYS A 113 -4.40 16.23 20.25
N LYS A 114 -5.09 17.38 20.25
CA LYS A 114 -4.49 18.69 20.57
C LYS A 114 -3.88 18.74 21.98
N SER A 115 -4.34 17.88 22.89
CA SER A 115 -3.81 17.72 24.24
C SER A 115 -2.46 16.98 24.30
N GLY A 116 -1.99 16.42 23.17
CA GLY A 116 -0.81 15.54 23.13
C GLY A 116 -1.13 14.08 23.45
N GLU A 117 -2.35 13.78 23.91
CA GLU A 117 -2.82 12.42 24.15
C GLU A 117 -3.05 11.67 22.82
N VAL A 118 -2.69 10.39 22.79
CA VAL A 118 -2.90 9.54 21.61
C VAL A 118 -4.34 9.04 21.56
N ASP A 119 -5.01 9.30 20.45
CA ASP A 119 -6.31 8.74 20.10
C ASP A 119 -6.10 7.47 19.26
N LYS A 120 -6.62 6.34 19.75
CA LYS A 120 -6.53 5.05 19.05
C LYS A 120 -7.41 5.11 17.80
N LYS A 121 -6.77 5.08 16.64
CA LYS A 121 -7.41 5.11 15.31
C LYS A 121 -7.13 3.83 14.57
N ILE A 122 -8.12 3.44 13.77
CA ILE A 122 -8.02 2.32 12.84
C ILE A 122 -8.24 2.86 11.43
N GLY A 123 -7.40 2.44 10.50
CA GLY A 123 -7.53 2.72 9.08
C GLY A 123 -7.47 1.44 8.27
N LEU A 124 -8.22 1.39 7.18
CA LEU A 124 -8.11 0.37 6.14
C LEU A 124 -7.18 0.87 5.04
N LEU A 125 -6.28 -0.01 4.60
CA LEU A 125 -5.32 0.26 3.55
C LEU A 125 -5.93 -0.07 2.20
N PHE A 126 -6.11 0.92 1.34
CA PHE A 126 -6.54 0.72 -0.04
C PHE A 126 -5.32 0.67 -0.93
N GLY A 127 -5.15 -0.47 -1.58
CA GLY A 127 -3.90 -0.92 -2.13
C GLY A 127 -4.02 -1.73 -3.40
N THR A 128 -2.87 -1.97 -4.02
CA THR A 128 -2.67 -3.03 -5.01
C THR A 128 -1.51 -3.94 -4.60
N VAL A 129 -1.61 -5.21 -4.95
CA VAL A 129 -0.52 -6.19 -4.77
C VAL A 129 0.21 -6.35 -6.10
N HIS A 130 1.52 -6.22 -6.07
CA HIS A 130 2.40 -6.33 -7.23
C HIS A 130 3.43 -7.44 -7.03
N LYS A 131 3.95 -7.98 -8.14
CA LYS A 131 5.10 -8.88 -8.11
C LYS A 131 6.34 -8.11 -8.54
N GLU A 132 7.31 -7.97 -7.63
CA GLU A 132 8.58 -7.29 -7.89
C GLU A 132 9.75 -8.27 -7.83
N ARG A 133 10.88 -7.89 -8.43
CA ARG A 133 12.08 -8.73 -8.46
C ARG A 133 12.81 -8.59 -7.13
N GLU A 134 13.04 -9.72 -6.46
CA GLU A 134 13.92 -9.77 -5.31
C GLU A 134 15.36 -9.58 -5.76
N ASN A 135 16.08 -8.67 -5.10
CA ASN A 135 17.51 -8.55 -5.24
C ASN A 135 18.14 -9.48 -4.19
N PRO A 136 18.64 -10.67 -4.56
CA PRO A 136 19.31 -11.51 -3.58
C PRO A 136 20.47 -10.72 -2.97
N ALA A 137 20.56 -10.67 -1.64
CA ALA A 137 21.76 -10.18 -0.97
C ALA A 137 22.94 -10.95 -1.55
N LYS A 138 24.03 -10.24 -1.90
CA LYS A 138 25.18 -10.76 -2.65
C LYS A 138 25.59 -12.17 -2.19
N LEU A 139 25.03 -13.20 -2.83
CA LEU A 139 25.51 -14.56 -2.69
C LEU A 139 26.87 -14.58 -3.38
N ALA A 140 27.89 -15.09 -2.68
CA ALA A 140 29.21 -15.24 -3.25
C ALA A 140 29.09 -16.06 -4.54
N ARG A 141 29.42 -15.46 -5.68
CA ARG A 141 29.42 -16.13 -6.99
C ARG A 141 30.46 -17.24 -6.97
N THR A 142 30.07 -18.43 -6.58
CA THR A 142 30.83 -19.64 -6.87
C THR A 142 30.29 -20.21 -8.17
N SER A 143 31.15 -20.23 -9.19
CA SER A 143 30.99 -20.92 -10.48
C SER A 143 30.14 -20.22 -11.56
N LEU A 144 30.67 -20.26 -12.79
CA LEU A 144 30.23 -19.63 -14.03
C LEU A 144 28.91 -20.15 -14.63
N SER A 145 28.08 -20.86 -13.87
CA SER A 145 26.94 -21.62 -14.40
C SER A 145 25.67 -21.46 -13.56
N SER A 146 25.05 -20.29 -13.58
CA SER A 146 23.62 -20.13 -13.26
C SER A 146 23.06 -18.77 -13.72
N THR A 147 23.16 -18.47 -15.02
CA THR A 147 22.35 -17.38 -15.62
C THR A 147 20.83 -17.65 -15.55
N THR A 148 20.45 -18.82 -15.04
CA THR A 148 19.08 -19.32 -14.82
C THR A 148 18.74 -19.53 -13.34
N GLU A 149 19.40 -18.86 -12.39
CA GLU A 149 18.76 -18.71 -11.07
C GLU A 149 17.41 -18.05 -11.30
N ALA A 150 16.34 -18.84 -11.18
CA ALA A 150 14.97 -18.42 -11.35
C ALA A 150 14.79 -17.12 -10.57
N VAL A 151 14.60 -16.03 -11.30
CA VAL A 151 14.53 -14.69 -10.70
C VAL A 151 13.45 -14.73 -9.63
N LYS A 152 13.88 -14.71 -8.37
CA LYS A 152 12.95 -14.84 -7.25
C LYS A 152 12.07 -13.61 -7.25
N MET A 153 10.78 -13.83 -7.42
CA MET A 153 9.77 -12.78 -7.41
C MET A 153 9.21 -12.69 -6.00
N CYS A 154 9.03 -11.46 -5.51
CA CYS A 154 8.39 -11.21 -4.24
C CYS A 154 7.09 -10.44 -4.43
N GLU A 155 6.15 -10.64 -3.51
CA GLU A 155 4.93 -9.86 -3.49
C GLU A 155 5.11 -8.60 -2.66
N VAL A 156 4.63 -7.49 -3.20
CA VAL A 156 4.80 -6.16 -2.64
C VAL A 156 3.45 -5.45 -2.66
N ILE A 157 3.08 -4.86 -1.52
CA ILE A 157 1.88 -4.03 -1.43
C ILE A 157 2.24 -2.58 -1.73
N LYS A 158 1.45 -1.93 -2.58
CA LYS A 158 1.47 -0.48 -2.78
C LYS A 158 0.15 0.08 -2.27
N VAL A 159 0.19 0.86 -1.18
CA VAL A 159 -0.99 1.48 -0.58
C VAL A 159 -1.17 2.87 -1.18
N GLN A 160 -2.25 3.07 -1.93
CA GLN A 160 -2.57 4.35 -2.55
C GLN A 160 -3.36 5.27 -1.62
N ALA A 161 -4.24 4.71 -0.78
CA ALA A 161 -5.12 5.50 0.07
C ALA A 161 -5.36 4.82 1.43
N LEU A 162 -5.74 5.64 2.41
CA LEU A 162 -6.13 5.23 3.75
C LEU A 162 -7.58 5.62 3.98
N TYR A 163 -8.40 4.65 4.36
CA TYR A 163 -9.77 4.88 4.80
C TYR A 163 -9.85 4.77 6.32
N GLN A 164 -10.01 5.88 7.01
CA GLN A 164 -10.09 5.90 8.46
C GLN A 164 -11.50 5.51 8.92
N LEU A 165 -11.58 4.59 9.88
CA LEU A 165 -12.85 4.22 10.52
C LEU A 165 -13.29 5.30 11.49
N SER A 166 -14.60 5.47 11.62
CA SER A 166 -15.20 6.49 12.49
C SER A 166 -15.04 6.11 13.97
N SER A 167 -15.13 4.81 14.26
CA SER A 167 -14.95 4.23 15.58
C SER A 167 -13.70 3.34 15.63
N PRO A 168 -13.09 3.18 16.82
CA PRO A 168 -12.10 2.14 17.05
C PRO A 168 -12.75 0.74 17.14
N SER A 169 -14.07 0.65 17.27
CA SER A 169 -14.80 -0.60 17.10
C SER A 169 -14.98 -0.91 15.62
N LEU A 170 -14.75 -2.17 15.27
CA LEU A 170 -14.89 -2.65 13.91
C LEU A 170 -16.36 -2.86 13.56
N GLU A 171 -17.05 -1.82 13.12
CA GLU A 171 -18.45 -1.93 12.69
C GLU A 171 -18.55 -2.58 11.31
N PRO A 172 -19.22 -3.74 11.15
CA PRO A 172 -19.26 -4.48 9.88
C PRO A 172 -19.85 -3.63 8.74
N ALA A 173 -20.81 -2.77 9.05
CA ALA A 173 -21.43 -1.87 8.07
C ALA A 173 -20.42 -0.86 7.51
N GLU A 174 -19.51 -0.34 8.34
CA GLU A 174 -18.49 0.60 7.90
C GLU A 174 -17.41 -0.11 7.06
N THR A 175 -16.96 -1.29 7.48
CA THR A 175 -16.02 -2.10 6.70
C THR A 175 -16.58 -2.46 5.33
N GLN A 176 -17.85 -2.87 5.24
CA GLN A 176 -18.49 -3.15 3.96
C GLN A 176 -18.60 -1.92 3.05
N ARG A 177 -18.86 -0.73 3.62
CA ARG A 177 -18.84 0.53 2.87
C ARG A 177 -17.44 0.81 2.32
N ALA A 178 -16.41 0.63 3.14
CA ALA A 178 -15.02 0.81 2.74
C ALA A 178 -14.62 -0.16 1.61
N ILE A 179 -14.97 -1.44 1.71
CA ILE A 179 -14.72 -2.43 0.66
C ILE A 179 -15.42 -2.05 -0.65
N LYS A 180 -16.69 -1.63 -0.59
CA LYS A 180 -17.44 -1.15 -1.77
C LYS A 180 -16.79 0.09 -2.38
N LEU A 181 -16.27 1.00 -1.55
CA LEU A 181 -15.57 2.19 -2.01
C LEU A 181 -14.24 1.83 -2.68
N ALA A 182 -13.45 0.94 -2.10
CA ALA A 182 -12.21 0.44 -2.68
C ALA A 182 -12.47 -0.15 -4.08
N LYS A 183 -13.48 -1.01 -4.23
CA LYS A 183 -13.88 -1.59 -5.52
C LYS A 183 -14.24 -0.52 -6.57
N LYS A 184 -14.94 0.55 -6.17
CA LYS A 184 -15.26 1.68 -7.07
C LYS A 184 -14.03 2.46 -7.53
N LEU A 185 -12.97 2.47 -6.73
CA LEU A 185 -11.70 3.11 -7.03
C LEU A 185 -10.72 2.16 -7.76
N GLU A 186 -11.17 0.95 -8.12
CA GLU A 186 -10.31 -0.10 -8.69
C GLU A 186 -9.14 -0.49 -7.76
N LEU A 187 -9.36 -0.35 -6.45
CA LEU A 187 -8.43 -0.73 -5.40
C LEU A 187 -8.99 -1.91 -4.59
N SER A 188 -8.09 -2.60 -3.90
CA SER A 188 -8.45 -3.65 -2.94
C SER A 188 -8.13 -3.18 -1.53
N VAL A 189 -8.86 -3.71 -0.54
CA VAL A 189 -8.42 -3.60 0.85
C VAL A 189 -7.27 -4.59 1.04
N VAL A 190 -6.07 -4.07 1.27
CA VAL A 190 -4.85 -4.87 1.37
C VAL A 190 -4.38 -5.06 2.81
N GLY A 191 -5.01 -4.38 3.77
CA GLY A 191 -4.62 -4.45 5.16
C GLY A 191 -5.31 -3.38 6.01
N CYS A 192 -4.80 -3.23 7.23
CA CYS A 192 -5.21 -2.21 8.18
C CYS A 192 -4.01 -1.58 8.88
N ILE A 193 -4.21 -0.36 9.38
CA ILE A 193 -3.24 0.41 10.16
C ILE A 193 -3.89 0.84 11.48
N TYR A 194 -3.15 0.67 12.58
CA TYR A 194 -3.61 1.01 13.93
C TYR A 194 -2.67 2.04 14.52
N SER A 195 -3.18 3.10 15.14
CA SER A 195 -2.35 3.96 15.98
C SER A 195 -2.32 3.46 17.42
N TYR A 196 -1.13 3.50 18.03
CA TYR A 196 -0.94 3.21 19.45
C TYR A 196 -0.04 4.24 20.12
N ASP A 197 -0.14 4.28 21.44
CA ASP A 197 0.73 5.08 22.31
C ASP A 197 1.91 4.22 22.77
N GLY A 198 3.14 4.61 22.40
CA GLY A 198 4.36 3.91 22.80
C GLY A 198 4.57 3.86 24.31
N THR A 199 4.05 4.87 25.04
CA THR A 199 4.20 4.95 26.51
C THR A 199 3.38 3.92 27.26
N THR A 200 2.33 3.39 26.65
CA THR A 200 1.40 2.44 27.29
C THR A 200 1.75 0.98 27.05
N ARG A 201 2.80 0.70 26.27
CA ARG A 201 3.16 -0.68 25.90
C ARG A 201 4.16 -1.28 26.89
N ALA A 202 3.93 -2.55 27.23
CA ALA A 202 4.93 -3.36 27.88
C ALA A 202 6.13 -3.57 26.95
N GLU A 203 7.32 -3.65 27.53
CA GLU A 203 8.56 -3.87 26.80
C GLU A 203 8.47 -5.23 26.06
N GLY A 204 8.56 -5.20 24.73
CA GLY A 204 8.46 -6.39 23.87
C GLY A 204 7.11 -6.60 23.17
N ASP A 205 6.05 -5.87 23.54
CA ASP A 205 4.75 -6.00 22.88
C ASP A 205 4.68 -5.19 21.58
N VAL A 206 4.67 -5.91 20.45
CA VAL A 206 4.68 -5.31 19.12
C VAL A 206 3.26 -4.99 18.61
N ILE A 207 2.26 -5.78 19.01
CA ILE A 207 0.84 -5.57 18.71
C ILE A 207 0.00 -5.93 19.94
N HIS A 208 -0.97 -5.09 20.30
CA HIS A 208 -1.89 -5.39 21.39
C HIS A 208 -2.84 -6.54 21.01
N GLY A 209 -3.14 -7.46 21.92
CA GLY A 209 -3.98 -8.63 21.61
C GLY A 209 -5.36 -8.28 21.04
N THR A 210 -5.96 -7.18 21.49
CA THR A 210 -7.22 -6.65 20.91
C THR A 210 -7.07 -6.26 19.44
N ASP A 211 -5.93 -5.70 19.05
CA ASP A 211 -5.67 -5.30 17.66
C ASP A 211 -5.44 -6.53 16.78
N VAL A 212 -4.80 -7.58 17.31
CA VAL A 212 -4.67 -8.88 16.63
C VAL A 212 -6.05 -9.48 16.33
N VAL A 213 -6.96 -9.49 17.32
CA VAL A 213 -8.33 -9.99 17.12
C VAL A 213 -9.09 -9.17 16.08
N ASN A 214 -8.98 -7.84 16.13
CA ASN A 214 -9.63 -6.95 15.16
C ASN A 214 -9.06 -7.15 13.75
N ALA A 215 -7.75 -7.30 13.63
CA ALA A 215 -7.09 -7.56 12.36
C ALA A 215 -7.48 -8.92 11.76
N ALA A 216 -7.56 -9.97 12.58
CA ALA A 216 -8.01 -11.29 12.14
C ALA A 216 -9.47 -11.27 11.63
N ARG A 217 -10.35 -10.51 12.30
CA ARG A 217 -11.73 -10.28 11.84
C ARG A 217 -11.75 -9.57 10.49
N LEU A 218 -10.96 -8.50 10.34
CA LEU A 218 -10.84 -7.76 9.08
C LEU A 218 -10.29 -8.63 7.93
N GLN A 219 -9.27 -9.44 8.20
CA GLN A 219 -8.71 -10.38 7.23
C GLN A 219 -9.78 -11.38 6.79
N THR A 220 -10.56 -11.92 7.72
CA THR A 220 -11.65 -12.85 7.40
C THR A 220 -12.71 -12.19 6.52
N GLU A 221 -13.12 -10.96 6.82
CA GLU A 221 -14.08 -10.21 6.01
C GLU A 221 -13.52 -9.89 4.61
N ASN A 222 -12.25 -9.50 4.54
CA ASN A 222 -11.57 -9.22 3.28
C ASN A 222 -11.46 -10.49 2.41
N MET A 223 -11.12 -11.63 3.02
CA MET A 223 -11.07 -12.93 2.34
C MET A 223 -12.43 -13.32 1.78
N ARG A 224 -13.52 -13.10 2.53
CA ARG A 224 -14.89 -13.34 2.02
C ARG A 224 -15.21 -12.45 0.82
N ALA A 225 -14.77 -11.19 0.82
CA ALA A 225 -15.12 -10.21 -0.20
C ALA A 225 -14.25 -10.26 -1.47
N THR A 226 -12.98 -10.68 -1.35
CA THR A 226 -11.96 -10.61 -2.41
C THR A 226 -11.36 -11.96 -2.77
N LYS A 227 -11.55 -12.99 -1.92
CA LYS A 227 -10.87 -14.29 -1.99
C LYS A 227 -9.34 -14.19 -1.90
N SER A 228 -8.81 -13.08 -1.38
CA SER A 228 -7.38 -12.90 -1.16
C SER A 228 -7.04 -13.04 0.32
N ASP A 229 -6.02 -13.85 0.60
CA ASP A 229 -5.39 -14.03 1.91
C ASP A 229 -4.31 -12.96 2.20
N LYS A 230 -4.13 -12.00 1.30
CA LYS A 230 -3.08 -10.98 1.36
C LYS A 230 -3.61 -9.79 2.14
N PHE A 231 -3.44 -9.86 3.45
CA PHE A 231 -3.87 -8.83 4.38
C PHE A 231 -2.72 -8.51 5.34
N ILE A 232 -2.31 -7.25 5.38
CA ILE A 232 -1.25 -6.77 6.28
C ILE A 232 -1.81 -6.00 7.46
N VAL A 233 -1.07 -6.04 8.56
CA VAL A 233 -1.35 -5.27 9.78
C VAL A 233 -0.19 -4.32 10.00
N LEU A 234 -0.49 -3.02 10.06
CA LEU A 234 0.50 -1.97 10.29
C LEU A 234 0.23 -1.28 11.65
N PRO A 235 0.85 -1.70 12.75
CA PRO A 235 0.88 -0.85 13.94
C PRO A 235 1.75 0.38 13.64
N MET A 236 1.23 1.55 14.00
CA MET A 236 1.90 2.84 13.89
C MET A 236 1.97 3.49 15.26
N GLU A 237 3.17 3.81 15.71
CA GLU A 237 3.36 4.62 16.90
C GLU A 237 2.93 6.06 16.59
N ALA A 238 1.96 6.59 17.33
CA ALA A 238 1.37 7.89 17.00
C ALA A 238 2.36 9.05 17.13
N GLN A 239 3.29 8.98 18.09
CA GLN A 239 4.24 10.06 18.36
C GLN A 239 5.40 10.09 17.34
N SER A 240 6.07 8.95 17.14
CA SER A 240 7.21 8.86 16.23
C SER A 240 6.80 8.71 14.76
N GLY A 241 5.60 8.16 14.50
CA GLY A 241 5.17 7.76 13.16
C GLY A 241 5.87 6.50 12.66
N ALA A 242 6.64 5.82 13.50
CA ALA A 242 7.26 4.55 13.18
C ALA A 242 6.17 3.51 12.91
N THR A 243 6.36 2.75 11.83
CA THR A 243 5.42 1.68 11.44
C THR A 243 6.19 0.40 11.21
N GLU A 244 5.59 -0.69 11.68
CA GLU A 244 6.05 -2.05 11.39
C GLU A 244 4.97 -2.78 10.60
N ALA A 245 5.31 -3.91 9.97
CA ALA A 245 4.38 -4.65 9.13
C ALA A 245 4.33 -6.11 9.51
N PHE A 246 3.11 -6.61 9.71
CA PHE A 246 2.84 -7.98 10.11
C PHE A 246 1.80 -8.62 9.19
N GLN A 247 1.81 -9.94 9.21
CA GLN A 247 0.79 -10.77 8.59
C GLN A 247 0.37 -11.82 9.62
N LEU A 248 -0.95 -11.97 9.79
CA LEU A 248 -1.56 -12.96 10.68
C LEU A 248 -1.85 -14.26 9.91
#